data_AF-A0A846DGJ6-F1
#
_entry.id   AF-A0A846DGJ6-F1
#
_cell.length_a   1.000
_cell.length_b   1.000
_cell.length_c   1.000
_cell.angle_alpha   90.00
_cell.angle_beta   90.00
_cell.angle_gamma   90.00
#
_symmetry.space_group_name_H-M   'P 1'
#
loop_
_entity.id
_entity.type
_entity.pdbx_description
1 polymer ?
#
loop_
_entity_poly.entity_id
_entity_poly.type
_entity_poly.pdbx_seq_one_letter_code
_entity_poly.pdbx_strand_id
1 'polypeptide(L)' 'MSTNSRLSQGNWIMSLYSELIFPRFLDWVMSDPVLTKYRQEVLSQVSGEVFEIGFGTGLNLKYYPKHLQKLTTID' A
#
# COMPACT_ATOMS: atom_id res chain seq x y z
N MET A 1 -12.32 26.95 39.01
CA MET A 1 -13.35 25.94 39.30
C MET A 1 -14.18 25.75 38.04
N SER A 2 -14.24 24.52 37.51
CA SER A 2 -15.11 24.04 36.41
C SER A 2 -14.83 24.60 34.99
N THR A 3 -14.80 23.88 33.87
CA THR A 3 -14.84 22.45 33.50
C THR A 3 -14.63 22.43 31.97
N ASN A 4 -13.46 22.03 31.47
CA ASN A 4 -13.21 21.84 30.03
C ASN A 4 -12.68 20.43 29.76
N SER A 5 -13.46 19.41 30.14
CA SER A 5 -13.07 17.99 30.00
C SER A 5 -14.18 17.13 29.37
N ARG A 6 -15.01 17.71 28.48
CA ARG A 6 -16.12 17.00 27.81
C ARG A 6 -15.98 16.85 26.29
N LEU A 7 -14.75 16.90 25.76
CA LEU A 7 -14.49 16.59 24.33
C LEU A 7 -13.57 15.39 24.09
N SER A 8 -13.00 14.74 25.12
CA SER A 8 -12.10 13.58 24.94
C SER A 8 -12.77 12.21 25.09
N GLN A 9 -14.06 12.13 25.43
CA GLN A 9 -14.72 10.86 25.75
C GLN A 9 -15.33 10.16 24.52
N GLY A 10 -15.37 10.80 23.34
CA GLY A 10 -15.99 10.24 22.11
C GLY A 10 -15.01 9.71 21.05
N ASN A 11 -13.71 10.03 21.14
CA ASN A 11 -12.76 9.77 20.04
C ASN A 11 -11.95 8.48 20.20
N TRP A 12 -12.03 7.78 21.34
CA TRP A 12 -11.30 6.53 21.54
C TRP A 12 -11.79 5.42 20.61
N ILE A 13 -13.09 5.40 20.28
CA ILE A 13 -13.67 4.47 19.30
C ILE A 13 -13.09 4.74 17.92
N MET A 14 -12.91 6.02 17.53
CA MET A 14 -12.32 6.38 16.24
C MET A 14 -10.81 6.15 16.18
N SER A 15 -10.09 6.37 17.29
CA SER A 15 -8.67 5.99 17.39
C SER A 15 -8.49 4.49 17.27
N LEU A 16 -9.29 3.68 17.99
CA LEU A 16 -9.26 2.21 17.88
C LEU A 16 -9.67 1.72 16.48
N TYR A 17 -10.69 2.31 15.87
CA TYR A 17 -11.08 1.97 14.50
C TYR A 17 -9.94 2.29 13.51
N SER A 18 -9.32 3.47 13.64
CA SER A 18 -8.21 3.91 12.79
C SER A 18 -6.92 3.12 13.03
N GLU A 19 -6.69 2.62 14.24
CA GLU A 19 -5.46 1.91 14.61
C GLU A 19 -5.56 0.40 14.39
N LEU A 20 -6.75 -0.21 14.49
CA LEU A 20 -6.92 -1.67 14.42
C LEU A 20 -7.71 -2.14 13.21
N ILE A 21 -8.78 -1.42 12.84
CA ILE A 21 -9.72 -1.88 11.81
C ILE A 21 -9.32 -1.33 10.45
N PHE A 22 -8.99 -0.04 10.37
CA PHE A 22 -8.55 0.63 9.16
C PHE A 22 -7.31 -0.03 8.52
N PRO A 23 -6.21 -0.30 9.23
CA PRO A 23 -5.03 -0.91 8.61
C PRO A 23 -5.34 -2.32 8.11
N ARG A 24 -6.09 -3.15 8.87
CA ARG A 24 -6.45 -4.50 8.42
C ARG A 24 -7.39 -4.50 7.22
N PHE A 25 -8.34 -3.57 7.16
CA PHE A 25 -9.26 -3.45 6.04
C PHE A 25 -8.55 -2.88 4.80
N LEU A 26 -7.69 -1.88 4.99
CA LEU A 26 -6.85 -1.33 3.93
C LEU A 26 -5.87 -2.39 3.41
N ASP A 27 -5.23 -3.16 4.29
CA ASP A 27 -4.37 -4.29 3.92
C ASP A 27 -5.16 -5.37 3.16
N TRP A 28 -6.41 -5.60 3.51
CA TRP A 28 -7.27 -6.58 2.82
C TRP A 28 -7.70 -6.08 1.43
N VAL A 29 -8.07 -4.79 1.31
CA VAL A 29 -8.34 -4.12 0.03
C VAL A 29 -7.08 -4.03 -0.85
N MET A 30 -5.91 -3.82 -0.25
CA MET A 30 -4.62 -3.78 -0.96
C MET A 30 -4.07 -5.17 -1.30
N SER A 31 -4.43 -6.19 -0.50
CA SER A 31 -4.15 -7.62 -0.77
C SER A 31 -5.20 -8.25 -1.69
N ASP A 32 -6.21 -7.50 -2.09
CA ASP A 32 -7.25 -7.98 -2.99
C ASP A 32 -6.59 -8.41 -4.32
N PRO A 33 -6.87 -9.63 -4.81
CA PRO A 33 -6.41 -10.12 -6.12
C PRO A 33 -6.65 -9.13 -7.26
N VAL A 34 -7.61 -8.21 -7.11
CA VAL A 34 -7.85 -7.10 -8.04
C VAL A 34 -6.62 -6.21 -8.20
N LEU A 35 -5.97 -5.76 -7.11
CA LEU A 35 -4.76 -4.93 -7.21
C LEU A 35 -3.59 -5.70 -7.81
N THR A 36 -3.51 -7.00 -7.49
CA THR A 36 -2.52 -7.92 -8.07
C THR A 36 -2.71 -8.05 -9.58
N LYS A 37 -3.96 -8.17 -10.04
CA LYS A 37 -4.30 -8.25 -11.47
C LYS A 37 -3.98 -6.94 -12.19
N TYR A 38 -4.27 -5.79 -11.59
CA TYR A 38 -3.88 -4.48 -12.13
C TYR A 38 -2.36 -4.31 -12.20
N ARG A 39 -1.62 -4.69 -11.14
CA ARG A 39 -0.15 -4.70 -11.17
C ARG A 39 0.36 -5.58 -12.29
N GLN A 40 -0.19 -6.79 -12.43
CA GLN A 40 0.20 -7.70 -13.49
C GLN A 40 -0.11 -7.11 -14.88
N GLU A 41 -1.27 -6.51 -15.10
CA GLU A 41 -1.65 -5.93 -16.39
C GLU A 41 -0.77 -4.75 -16.77
N VAL A 42 -0.57 -3.80 -15.85
CA VAL A 42 0.27 -2.62 -16.07
C VAL A 42 1.74 -3.00 -16.25
N LEU A 43 2.27 -3.87 -15.37
CA LEU A 43 3.68 -4.27 -15.41
C LEU A 43 3.99 -5.25 -16.55
N SER A 44 3.02 -6.05 -17.01
CA SER A 44 3.23 -7.02 -18.11
C SER A 44 3.54 -6.36 -19.46
N GLN A 45 3.13 -5.11 -19.66
CA GLN A 45 3.41 -4.35 -20.88
C GLN A 45 4.74 -3.60 -20.82
N VAL A 46 5.38 -3.56 -19.65
CA VAL A 46 6.63 -2.84 -19.46
C VAL A 46 7.77 -3.65 -20.06
N SER A 47 8.53 -3.04 -20.95
CA SER A 47 9.66 -3.67 -21.64
C SER A 47 10.85 -2.69 -21.71
N GLY A 48 12.06 -3.22 -21.86
CA GLY A 48 13.28 -2.41 -21.89
C GLY A 48 13.85 -2.08 -20.51
N GLU A 49 14.08 -0.80 -20.23
CA GLU A 49 14.67 -0.31 -18.99
C GLU A 49 13.61 0.33 -18.08
N VAL A 50 13.54 -0.11 -16.83
CA VAL A 50 12.58 0.36 -15.84
C VAL A 50 13.31 1.06 -14.69
N PHE A 51 12.79 2.21 -14.27
CA PHE A 51 13.24 2.93 -13.10
C PHE A 51 12.13 2.92 -12.03
N GLU A 52 12.39 2.25 -10.92
CA GLU A 52 11.45 2.15 -9.79
C GLU A 52 11.94 3.01 -8.62
N ILE A 53 11.03 3.79 -8.04
CA ILE A 53 11.31 4.69 -6.91
C ILE A 53 10.51 4.19 -5.71
N GLY A 54 11.16 4.01 -4.56
CA GLY A 54 10.55 3.44 -3.37
C GLY A 54 10.32 1.93 -3.53
N PHE A 55 11.40 1.21 -3.82
CA PHE A 55 11.36 -0.25 -4.05
C PHE A 55 10.78 -1.02 -2.87
N GLY A 56 10.94 -0.50 -1.65
CA GLY A 56 10.40 -1.09 -0.43
C GLY A 56 10.76 -2.56 -0.31
N THR A 57 9.74 -3.43 -0.21
CA THR A 57 9.91 -4.88 -0.05
C THR A 57 10.10 -5.66 -1.36
N GLY A 58 10.10 -4.99 -2.52
CA GLY A 58 10.28 -5.63 -3.82
C GLY A 58 9.09 -6.48 -4.30
N LEU A 59 7.88 -6.20 -3.83
CA LEU A 59 6.66 -6.92 -4.22
C LEU A 59 6.36 -6.80 -5.72
N ASN A 60 6.71 -5.67 -6.35
CA ASN A 60 6.51 -5.45 -7.78
C ASN A 60 7.40 -6.34 -8.66
N LEU A 61 8.55 -6.80 -8.14
CA LEU A 61 9.53 -7.61 -8.87
C LEU A 61 8.90 -8.87 -9.50
N LYS A 62 7.95 -9.50 -8.80
CA LYS A 62 7.29 -10.74 -9.23
C LYS A 62 6.36 -10.56 -10.43
N TYR A 63 5.98 -9.32 -10.73
CA TYR A 63 5.03 -8.97 -11.78
C TYR A 63 5.72 -8.37 -13.01
N TYR A 64 7.02 -8.02 -12.92
CA TYR A 64 7.78 -7.62 -14.08
C TYR A 64 8.01 -8.82 -15.01
N PRO A 65 7.85 -8.63 -16.33
CA PRO A 65 8.04 -9.71 -17.28
C PRO A 65 9.52 -10.09 -17.38
N LYS A 66 9.78 -11.38 -17.61
CA LYS A 66 11.14 -11.93 -17.73
C LYS A 66 11.99 -11.35 -18.88
N HIS A 67 11.36 -10.62 -19.81
CA HIS A 67 12.03 -9.98 -20.94
C HIS A 67 12.50 -8.54 -20.63
N LEU A 68 12.39 -8.08 -19.38
CA LEU A 68 12.98 -6.81 -18.97
C LEU A 68 14.49 -6.82 -19.21
N GLN A 69 15.02 -5.77 -19.82
CA GLN A 69 16.46 -5.66 -20.06
C GLN A 69 17.19 -5.14 -18.82
N LYS A 70 16.56 -4.23 -18.08
CA LYS A 70 17.16 -3.61 -16.90
C LYS A 70 16.10 -3.06 -15.96
N LEU A 71 16.26 -3.32 -14.67
CA LEU A 71 15.49 -2.67 -13.61
C LEU A 71 16.48 -1.92 -12.72
N THR A 72 16.28 -0.61 -12.59
CA THR A 72 17.04 0.26 -11.70
C THR A 72 16.12 0.72 -10.61
N THR A 73 16.48 0.47 -9.36
CA THR A 73 15.65 0.80 -8.21
C THR A 73 16.37 1.78 -7.30
N ILE A 74 15.62 2.72 -6.72
CA ILE A 74 16.12 3.60 -5.66
C ILE A 74 15.17 3.54 -4.45
N ASP A 75 15.73 3.61 -3.26
CA ASP A 75 15.02 3.72 -1.98
C ASP A 75 15.68 4.80 -1.13
#